data_AF-A0A0F0C4V8-F1
#
_entry.id   AF-A0A0F0C4V8-F1
#
_cell.length_a   1.000
_cell.length_b   1.000
_cell.length_c   1.000
_cell.angle_alpha   90.00
_cell.angle_beta   90.00
_cell.angle_gamma   90.00
#
_symmetry.space_group_name_H-M   'P 1'
#
loop_
_entity.id
_entity.type
_entity.pdbx_description
1 polymer ?
#
loop_
_entity_poly.entity_id
_entity_poly.type
_entity_poly.pdbx_seq_one_letter_code
_entity_poly.pdbx_strand_id
1 'polypeptide(L)'
;MLTGMKCCYRTMIKNHIMDKWYFEKEMQMNVDKSNETAAYNNSLADILSVDIDRSMPQDAKTQDFIQKIGNPYCFKCRDTVVTVRFSDTEYTFEDGVIQYLKNKML
;
A
#
# COMPACT_ATOMS: atom_id res chain seq x y z
N MET A 1 2.59 -31.59 5.81
CA MET A 1 1.44 -30.77 5.36
C MET A 1 1.66 -29.32 5.78
N LEU A 2 2.50 -28.57 5.06
CA LEU A 2 2.68 -27.12 5.26
C LEU A 2 2.71 -26.42 3.89
N THR A 3 1.76 -26.79 3.03
CA THR A 3 1.71 -26.33 1.63
C THR A 3 0.36 -25.71 1.26
N GLY A 4 -0.48 -25.38 2.25
CA GLY A 4 -1.87 -24.97 2.03
C GLY A 4 -2.18 -23.47 2.10
N MET A 5 -1.35 -22.64 2.75
CA MET A 5 -1.73 -21.24 3.06
C MET A 5 -0.71 -20.16 2.67
N LYS A 6 0.34 -20.51 1.91
CA LYS A 6 1.19 -19.49 1.26
C LYS A 6 0.69 -19.11 -0.14
N CYS A 7 -0.40 -19.73 -0.59
CA CYS A 7 -0.98 -19.54 -1.92
C CYS A 7 -2.17 -18.58 -1.85
N CYS A 8 -1.90 -17.29 -1.68
CA CYS A 8 -2.84 -16.22 -2.08
C CYS A 8 -2.11 -14.89 -2.33
N TYR A 9 -1.04 -14.57 -1.60
CA TYR A 9 -0.39 -13.26 -1.71
C TYR A 9 0.56 -13.09 -2.90
N ARG A 10 1.15 -14.18 -3.42
CA ARG A 10 2.12 -14.14 -4.53
C ARG A 10 1.50 -14.06 -5.92
N THR A 11 0.20 -14.32 -6.05
CA THR A 11 -0.47 -14.50 -7.36
C THR A 11 -1.40 -13.33 -7.70
N MET A 12 -1.75 -12.48 -6.72
CA MET A 12 -2.69 -11.37 -6.90
C MET A 12 -2.05 -10.05 -7.33
N ILE A 13 -0.74 -9.87 -7.13
CA ILE A 13 -0.03 -8.68 -7.61
C ILE A 13 0.52 -8.98 -9.01
N LYS A 14 -0.28 -8.73 -10.05
CA LYS A 14 0.14 -8.90 -11.45
C LYS A 14 0.94 -7.71 -11.99
N ASN A 15 1.69 -6.99 -11.14
CA ASN A 15 2.59 -5.90 -11.55
C ASN A 15 3.97 -6.14 -10.92
N HIS A 16 4.86 -6.78 -11.69
CA HIS A 16 6.23 -7.13 -11.29
C HIS A 16 7.01 -5.94 -10.70
N ILE A 17 6.70 -4.72 -11.13
CA ILE A 17 7.31 -3.46 -10.69
C ILE A 17 6.94 -3.13 -9.23
N MET A 18 5.66 -3.29 -8.85
CA MET A 18 5.19 -3.01 -7.49
C MET A 18 5.69 -4.06 -6.50
N ASP A 19 5.75 -5.33 -6.92
CA ASP A 19 6.30 -6.42 -6.11
C ASP A 19 7.77 -6.22 -5.79
N LYS A 20 8.57 -5.87 -6.81
CA LYS A 20 9.99 -5.59 -6.62
C LYS A 20 10.18 -4.40 -5.67
N TRP A 21 9.44 -3.33 -5.88
CA TRP A 21 9.47 -2.15 -5.01
C TRP A 21 9.06 -2.51 -3.58
N TYR A 22 7.99 -3.30 -3.40
CA TYR A 22 7.51 -3.75 -2.10
C TYR A 22 8.52 -4.63 -1.37
N PHE A 23 9.12 -5.60 -2.06
CA PHE A 23 10.09 -6.50 -1.43
C PHE A 23 11.37 -5.76 -1.00
N GLU A 24 11.88 -4.87 -1.85
CA GLU A 24 13.04 -4.03 -1.53
C GLU A 24 12.74 -3.08 -0.36
N LYS A 25 11.49 -2.56 -0.27
CA LYS A 25 11.09 -1.60 0.76
C LYS A 25 10.53 -2.22 2.03
N GLU A 26 10.00 -3.44 2.03
CA GLU A 26 9.61 -4.17 3.25
C GLU A 26 10.82 -4.40 4.17
N MET A 27 11.99 -4.68 3.57
CA MET A 27 13.25 -4.72 4.32
C MET A 27 13.58 -3.37 4.96
N GLN A 28 13.22 -2.26 4.32
CA GLN A 28 13.43 -0.90 4.83
C GLN A 28 12.36 -0.49 5.88
N MET A 29 11.08 -0.78 5.63
CA MET A 29 9.97 -0.41 6.52
C MET A 29 9.97 -1.20 7.85
N ASN A 30 10.53 -2.42 7.87
CA ASN A 30 10.73 -3.14 9.14
C ASN A 30 11.81 -2.51 10.03
N VAL A 31 12.69 -1.66 9.48
CA VAL A 31 13.66 -0.85 10.23
C VAL A 31 13.00 0.45 10.75
N ASP A 32 11.93 0.92 10.09
CA ASP A 32 11.28 2.21 10.32
C ASP A 32 10.01 2.14 11.20
N LYS A 33 9.67 1.00 11.82
CA LYS A 33 8.54 0.91 12.79
C LYS A 33 8.60 1.92 13.95
N SER A 34 9.75 2.57 14.15
CA SER A 34 10.03 3.56 15.20
C SER A 34 9.95 5.03 14.75
N ASN A 35 9.64 5.34 13.48
CA ASN A 35 9.75 6.70 12.95
C ASN A 35 8.44 7.33 12.39
N GLU A 36 7.25 6.84 12.78
CA GLU A 36 5.95 7.53 12.63
C GLU A 36 5.92 8.85 13.44
N THR A 37 6.79 9.77 13.06
CA THR A 37 6.93 11.10 13.61
C THR A 37 6.10 12.06 12.78
N ALA A 38 5.65 13.16 13.37
CA ALA A 38 4.96 14.22 12.63
C ALA A 38 5.79 14.73 11.43
N ALA A 39 7.12 14.72 11.55
CA ALA A 39 8.04 15.09 10.47
C ALA A 39 7.97 14.12 9.28
N TYR A 40 7.96 12.80 9.54
CA TYR A 40 7.81 11.79 8.50
C TYR A 40 6.43 11.87 7.83
N ASN A 41 5.36 11.99 8.61
CA ASN A 41 4.00 12.12 8.07
C ASN A 41 3.85 13.36 7.17
N ASN A 42 4.53 14.45 7.50
CA ASN A 42 4.53 15.66 6.69
C ASN A 42 5.29 15.50 5.37
N SER A 43 6.32 14.64 5.31
CA SER A 43 7.12 14.41 4.09
C SER A 43 6.46 13.49 3.07
N LEU A 44 5.42 12.74 3.46
CA LEU A 44 4.66 11.86 2.56
C LEU A 44 4.00 12.66 1.42
N ALA A 45 3.96 12.07 0.23
CA ALA A 45 3.23 12.63 -0.90
C ALA A 45 1.71 12.54 -0.66
N ASP A 46 0.96 13.58 -1.06
CA ASP A 46 -0.51 13.50 -1.13
C ASP A 46 -0.90 12.84 -2.46
N ILE A 47 -1.68 11.76 -2.40
CA ILE A 47 -2.15 11.03 -3.58
C ILE A 47 -2.91 11.93 -4.55
N LEU A 48 -3.60 12.97 -4.06
CA LEU A 48 -4.33 13.92 -4.91
C LEU A 48 -3.40 14.85 -5.68
N SER A 49 -2.13 14.98 -5.27
CA SER A 49 -1.11 15.75 -5.98
C SER A 49 -0.40 14.96 -7.08
N VAL A 50 -0.60 13.64 -7.14
CA VAL A 50 0.03 12.77 -8.13
C VAL A 50 -0.83 12.73 -9.39
N ASP A 51 -0.36 13.41 -10.44
CA ASP A 51 -0.93 13.33 -11.78
C ASP A 51 -0.21 12.28 -12.64
N ILE A 52 -0.96 11.45 -13.36
CA ILE A 52 -0.42 10.39 -14.23
C ILE A 52 -0.93 10.63 -15.64
N ASP A 53 -0.01 10.74 -16.60
CA ASP A 53 -0.38 10.86 -18.00
C ASP A 53 -1.05 9.55 -18.49
N ARG A 54 -2.33 9.67 -18.82
CA ARG A 54 -3.16 8.55 -19.26
C ARG A 54 -2.83 8.05 -20.66
N SER A 55 -2.06 8.81 -21.44
CA SER A 55 -1.61 8.41 -22.77
C SER A 55 -0.47 7.37 -22.73
N MET A 56 0.27 7.28 -21.60
CA MET A 56 1.41 6.38 -21.46
C MET A 56 1.01 4.88 -21.45
N PRO A 57 1.92 3.97 -21.83
CA PRO A 57 1.76 2.53 -21.60
C PRO A 57 1.61 2.17 -20.12
N GLN A 58 0.98 1.04 -19.80
CA GLN A 58 0.67 0.64 -18.42
C GLN A 58 1.91 0.55 -17.50
N ASP A 59 3.01 -0.02 -17.99
CA ASP A 59 4.23 -0.15 -17.20
C ASP A 59 4.87 1.21 -16.92
N ALA A 60 4.88 2.09 -17.92
CA ALA A 60 5.37 3.47 -17.79
C ALA A 60 4.52 4.28 -16.80
N LYS A 61 3.19 4.14 -16.84
CA LYS A 61 2.27 4.74 -15.85
C LYS A 61 2.57 4.27 -14.43
N THR A 62 2.79 2.97 -14.26
CA THR A 62 3.08 2.36 -12.96
C THR A 62 4.40 2.89 -12.42
N GLN A 63 5.43 2.96 -13.26
CA GLN A 63 6.73 3.50 -12.88
C GLN A 63 6.66 5.01 -12.54
N ASP A 64 5.98 5.80 -13.37
CA ASP A 64 5.77 7.24 -13.13
C ASP A 64 5.02 7.48 -11.82
N PHE A 65 3.97 6.70 -11.55
CA PHE A 65 3.25 6.74 -10.28
C PHE A 65 4.15 6.46 -9.08
N ILE A 66 4.93 5.37 -9.11
CA ILE A 66 5.84 5.01 -8.02
C ILE A 66 6.86 6.12 -7.77
N GLN A 67 7.40 6.72 -8.84
CA GLN A 67 8.36 7.82 -8.72
C GLN A 67 7.75 9.06 -8.07
N LYS A 68 6.51 9.42 -8.43
CA LYS A 68 5.82 10.60 -7.91
C LYS A 68 5.29 10.43 -6.49
N ILE A 69 4.70 9.27 -6.19
CA ILE A 69 4.15 8.99 -4.85
C ILE A 69 5.26 8.68 -3.83
N GLY A 70 6.43 8.22 -4.28
CA GLY A 70 7.50 7.75 -3.43
C GLY A 70 7.16 6.39 -2.83
N ASN A 71 6.38 6.35 -1.74
CA ASN A 71 5.94 5.12 -1.08
C ASN A 71 4.45 4.81 -1.36
N PRO A 72 4.12 3.90 -2.28
CA PRO A 72 2.72 3.55 -2.56
C PRO A 72 1.99 2.85 -1.40
N TYR A 73 2.69 2.40 -0.36
CA TYR A 73 2.11 1.77 0.83
C TYR A 73 2.00 2.74 2.03
N CYS A 74 2.53 3.96 1.91
CA CYS A 74 2.41 4.98 2.94
C CYS A 74 2.37 6.37 2.29
N PHE A 75 1.20 6.99 2.27
CA PHE A 75 0.95 8.26 1.59
C PHE A 75 -0.10 9.08 2.34
N LYS A 76 -0.32 10.33 1.94
CA LYS A 76 -1.40 11.18 2.45
C LYS A 76 -2.59 11.20 1.50
N CYS A 77 -3.77 11.28 2.09
CA CYS A 77 -4.98 11.70 1.41
C CYS A 77 -5.50 12.92 2.18
N ARG A 78 -5.15 14.13 1.72
CA ARG A 78 -5.35 15.37 2.47
C ARG A 78 -4.69 15.27 3.86
N ASP A 79 -5.48 15.48 4.92
CA ASP A 79 -5.02 15.48 6.32
C ASP A 79 -4.88 14.07 6.92
N THR A 80 -5.17 13.01 6.16
CA THR A 80 -5.13 11.63 6.65
C THR A 80 -3.92 10.89 6.09
N VAL A 81 -3.11 10.30 6.96
CA VAL A 81 -2.05 9.35 6.58
C VAL A 81 -2.68 7.99 6.34
N VAL A 82 -2.43 7.42 5.16
CA VAL A 82 -2.89 6.10 4.76
C VAL A 82 -1.69 5.16 4.71
N THR A 83 -1.71 4.14 5.56
CA THR A 83 -0.70 3.08 5.59
C THR A 83 -1.33 1.76 5.23
N VAL A 84 -0.80 1.12 4.19
CA VAL A 84 -1.24 -0.19 3.72
C VAL A 84 -0.27 -1.24 4.25
N ARG A 85 -0.81 -2.22 4.97
CA ARG A 85 -0.06 -3.38 5.48
C ARG A 85 -0.82 -4.65 5.16
N PHE A 86 -0.09 -5.70 4.84
CA PHE A 86 -0.69 -7.04 4.81
C PHE A 86 -0.85 -7.53 6.25
N SER A 87 -2.07 -7.95 6.58
CA SER A 87 -2.34 -8.65 7.82
C SER A 87 -2.10 -10.15 7.61
N ASP A 88 -1.49 -10.80 8.60
CA ASP A 88 -1.38 -12.26 8.64
C ASP A 88 -2.68 -12.84 9.19
N THR A 89 -3.78 -12.57 8.48
CA THR A 89 -5.13 -12.97 8.86
C THR A 89 -5.84 -13.58 7.68
N GLU A 90 -6.77 -14.50 7.96
CA GLU A 90 -7.67 -15.05 6.95
C GLU A 90 -8.81 -14.09 6.57
N TYR A 91 -9.05 -13.06 7.40
CA TYR A 91 -10.04 -12.02 7.12
C TYR A 91 -9.61 -11.13 5.96
N THR A 92 -10.54 -10.88 5.04
CA THR A 92 -10.34 -9.96 3.93
C THR A 92 -10.52 -8.51 4.38
N PHE A 93 -10.07 -7.56 3.55
CA PHE A 93 -10.33 -6.15 3.78
C PHE A 93 -11.83 -5.85 3.78
N GLU A 94 -12.57 -6.49 2.87
CA GLU A 94 -14.02 -6.41 2.74
C GLU A 94 -14.72 -6.84 4.04
N ASP A 95 -14.29 -7.97 4.64
CA ASP A 95 -14.83 -8.43 5.92
C ASP A 95 -14.65 -7.38 7.02
N GLY A 96 -13.46 -6.78 7.09
CA GLY A 96 -13.14 -5.71 8.03
C GLY A 96 -14.03 -4.47 7.84
N VAL A 97 -14.22 -4.01 6.60
CA VAL A 97 -15.09 -2.88 6.27
C VAL A 97 -16.55 -3.18 6.64
N ILE A 98 -17.05 -4.36 6.28
CA ILE A 98 -18.42 -4.78 6.62
C ILE A 98 -18.61 -4.77 8.13
N GLN A 99 -17.67 -5.32 8.89
CA GLN A 99 -17.73 -5.35 10.36
C GLN A 99 -17.69 -3.95 10.96
N TYR A 100 -16.81 -3.07 10.47
CA TYR A 100 -16.73 -1.68 10.92
C TYR A 100 -18.06 -0.95 10.70
N LEU A 101 -18.65 -1.06 9.51
CA LEU A 101 -19.92 -0.41 9.18
C LEU A 101 -21.06 -0.94 10.05
N LYS A 102 -21.14 -2.26 10.25
CA LYS A 102 -22.13 -2.88 11.15
C LYS A 102 -22.03 -2.36 12.59
N ASN A 103 -20.81 -2.16 13.09
CA ASN A 103 -20.58 -1.75 14.48
C ASN A 103 -20.72 -0.23 14.72
N LYS A 104 -20.64 0.58 13.67
CA LYS A 104 -20.69 2.06 13.76
C LYS A 104 -22.02 2.65 13.29
N MET A 105 -22.78 1.94 12.47
CA MET A 105 -24.02 2.43 11.84
C MET A 105 -25.30 1.74 12.34
N LEU A 106 -25.19 0.80 13.28
CA LEU A 106 -26.28 0.21 14.06
C LEU A 106 -26.04 0.50 15.54
#